data_AF-A0A4P6UJ54-F1
#
_entry.id   AF-A0A4P6UJ54-F1
#
_cell.length_a   1.000
_cell.length_b   1.000
_cell.length_c   1.000
_cell.angle_alpha   90.00
_cell.angle_beta   90.00
_cell.angle_gamma   90.00
#
_symmetry.space_group_name_H-M   'P 1'
#
loop_
_entity.id
_entity.type
_entity.pdbx_description
1 polymer ?
#
loop_
_entity_poly.entity_id
_entity_poly.type
_entity_poly.pdbx_seq_one_letter_code
_entity_poly.pdbx_strand_id
1 'polypeptide(L)'
;MVTLNKVQVASQMFVEAHELYSSATREIDYIVSIVLSGAVLGIVSPLLKEQGGHTAHSLLARIADHIAKPEEPSTHEGVFRATYNAFKHAGHESRKIAPSSDLEIQTELRREAAHMLNAAKEDFRQIKDFPYVNKHLSQQFFELIDSDEGYA
;
A
#
# COMPACT_ATOMS: atom_id res chain seq x y z
N MET A 1 23.63 17.57 -6.18
CA MET A 1 22.70 16.50 -6.60
C MET A 1 22.57 15.54 -5.44
N VAL A 2 21.35 15.16 -5.06
CA VAL A 2 21.10 14.22 -3.95
C VAL A 2 20.76 12.85 -4.54
N THR A 3 21.41 11.80 -4.05
CA THR A 3 21.09 10.41 -4.39
C THR A 3 20.26 9.81 -3.26
N LEU A 4 19.07 9.30 -3.58
CA LEU A 4 18.16 8.70 -2.60
C LEU A 4 17.99 7.20 -2.89
N ASN A 5 18.07 6.38 -1.83
CA ASN A 5 17.71 4.97 -1.94
C ASN A 5 16.17 4.83 -1.86
N LYS A 6 15.56 4.17 -2.85
CA LYS A 6 14.09 4.06 -2.93
C LYS A 6 13.46 3.29 -1.77
N VAL A 7 14.15 2.30 -1.19
CA VAL A 7 13.65 1.54 -0.04
C VAL A 7 13.69 2.40 1.22
N GLN A 8 14.74 3.22 1.40
CA GLN A 8 14.77 4.21 2.49
C GLN A 8 13.64 5.23 2.35
N VAL A 9 13.41 5.76 1.14
CA VAL A 9 12.30 6.68 0.88
C VAL A 9 10.95 5.99 1.16
N ALA A 10 10.76 4.75 0.72
CA ALA A 10 9.55 3.99 1.01
C ALA A 10 9.35 3.76 2.52
N SER A 11 10.42 3.51 3.28
CA SER A 11 10.31 3.38 4.74
C SER A 11 9.85 4.68 5.41
N GLN A 12 10.34 5.82 4.93
CA GLN A 12 9.92 7.14 5.43
C GLN A 12 8.47 7.43 5.07
N MET A 13 8.08 7.14 3.83
CA MET A 13 6.68 7.25 3.38
C MET A 13 5.74 6.37 4.20
N PHE A 14 6.19 5.17 4.59
CA PHE A 14 5.39 4.28 5.44
C PHE A 14 5.20 4.84 6.85
N VAL A 15 6.26 5.37 7.46
CA VAL A 15 6.19 6.04 8.78
C VAL A 15 5.25 7.25 8.71
N GLU A 16 5.41 8.10 7.70
CA GLU A 16 4.56 9.27 7.50
C GLU A 16 3.08 8.87 7.30
N ALA A 17 2.82 7.83 6.50
CA ALA A 17 1.48 7.30 6.30
C ALA A 17 0.87 6.80 7.61
N HIS A 18 1.66 6.10 8.44
CA HIS A 18 1.23 5.66 9.76
C HIS A 18 0.85 6.84 10.67
N GLU A 19 1.68 7.89 10.72
CA GLU A 19 1.42 9.06 11.56
C GLU A 19 0.15 9.78 11.14
N LEU A 20 -0.02 9.97 9.83
CA LEU A 20 -1.22 10.58 9.25
C LEU A 20 -2.47 9.75 9.55
N TYR A 21 -2.39 8.42 9.46
CA TYR A 21 -3.51 7.53 9.81
C TYR A 21 -3.87 7.64 11.30
N SER A 22 -2.86 7.54 12.17
CA SER A 22 -3.05 7.42 13.62
C SER A 22 -3.49 8.73 14.27
N SER A 23 -3.12 9.86 13.67
CA SER A 23 -3.48 11.21 14.13
C SER A 23 -4.55 11.89 13.27
N ALA A 24 -5.17 11.15 12.34
CA ALA A 24 -6.12 11.71 11.38
C ALA A 24 -7.27 12.43 12.09
N THR A 25 -7.49 13.68 11.69
CA THR A 25 -8.65 14.48 12.12
C THR A 25 -9.49 14.96 10.94
N ARG A 26 -8.95 14.83 9.73
CA ARG A 26 -9.56 15.25 8.47
C ARG A 26 -9.47 14.14 7.44
N GLU A 27 -10.40 14.15 6.49
CA GLU A 27 -10.44 13.19 5.38
C GLU A 27 -9.13 13.17 4.58
N ILE A 28 -8.52 14.33 4.36
CA ILE A 28 -7.26 14.45 3.62
C ILE A 28 -6.11 13.69 4.29
N ASP A 29 -6.12 13.53 5.61
CA ASP A 29 -5.06 12.82 6.33
C ASP A 29 -5.10 11.32 5.94
N TYR A 30 -6.30 10.74 5.85
CA TYR A 30 -6.50 9.37 5.33
C TYR A 30 -6.16 9.25 3.84
N ILE A 31 -6.53 10.24 3.02
CA ILE A 31 -6.21 10.25 1.59
C ILE A 31 -4.69 10.25 1.37
N VAL A 32 -3.96 11.10 2.10
CA VAL A 32 -2.49 11.15 1.99
C VAL A 32 -1.88 9.84 2.50
N SER A 33 -2.37 9.27 3.60
CA SER A 33 -1.97 7.93 4.06
C SER A 33 -2.16 6.88 2.96
N ILE A 34 -3.32 6.83 2.30
CA ILE A 34 -3.62 5.93 1.18
C ILE A 34 -2.60 6.11 0.04
N VAL A 35 -2.36 7.35 -0.38
CA VAL A 35 -1.45 7.65 -1.50
C VAL A 35 -0.01 7.25 -1.17
N LEU A 36 0.45 7.55 0.05
CA LEU A 36 1.80 7.17 0.50
C LEU A 36 1.95 5.66 0.60
N SER A 37 1.01 4.95 1.24
CA SER A 37 1.03 3.48 1.32
C SER A 37 0.99 2.83 -0.07
N GLY A 38 0.21 3.39 -1.00
CA GLY A 38 0.17 2.92 -2.39
C GLY A 38 1.50 3.13 -3.13
N ALA A 39 2.19 4.25 -2.89
CA ALA A 39 3.52 4.50 -3.42
C ALA A 39 4.56 3.54 -2.83
N VAL A 40 4.49 3.27 -1.53
CA VAL A 40 5.33 2.29 -0.83
C VAL A 40 5.20 0.92 -1.47
N LEU A 41 3.98 0.43 -1.67
CA LEU A 41 3.72 -0.85 -2.33
C LEU A 41 4.23 -0.85 -3.77
N GLY A 42 4.11 0.27 -4.49
CA GLY A 42 4.69 0.44 -5.82
C GLY A 42 6.22 0.28 -5.87
N ILE A 43 6.92 0.53 -4.75
CA ILE A 43 8.37 0.36 -4.62
C ILE A 43 8.72 -1.03 -4.11
N VAL A 44 8.04 -1.49 -3.06
CA VAL A 44 8.38 -2.70 -2.32
C VAL A 44 7.89 -3.96 -3.02
N SER A 45 6.65 -3.99 -3.51
CA SER A 45 6.08 -5.21 -4.09
C SER A 45 6.86 -5.75 -5.29
N PRO A 46 7.38 -4.93 -6.23
CA PRO A 46 8.25 -5.43 -7.30
C PRO A 46 9.55 -6.05 -6.79
N LEU A 47 10.18 -5.43 -5.78
CA LEU A 47 11.40 -5.94 -5.16
C LEU A 47 11.15 -7.28 -4.46
N LEU A 48 10.05 -7.37 -3.71
CA LEU A 48 9.65 -8.60 -3.04
C LEU A 48 9.42 -9.75 -4.05
N LYS A 49 8.78 -9.46 -5.19
CA LYS A 49 8.58 -10.42 -6.28
C LYS A 49 9.92 -10.88 -6.89
N GLU A 50 10.87 -9.97 -7.09
CA GLU A 50 12.21 -10.29 -7.58
C GLU A 50 12.95 -11.27 -6.64
N GLN A 51 12.76 -11.11 -5.33
CA GLN A 51 13.34 -11.97 -4.29
C GLN A 51 12.64 -13.33 -4.15
N GLY A 52 11.68 -13.65 -5.01
CA GLY A 52 10.86 -14.87 -4.93
C GLY A 52 9.89 -14.87 -3.74
N GLY A 53 9.69 -13.71 -3.11
CA GLY A 53 8.68 -13.52 -2.08
C GLY A 53 7.27 -13.42 -2.66
N HIS A 54 6.29 -13.58 -1.79
CA HIS A 54 4.89 -13.38 -2.11
C HIS A 54 4.43 -12.09 -1.44
N THR A 55 3.88 -11.15 -2.20
CA THR A 55 3.16 -10.04 -1.54
C THR A 55 2.03 -10.64 -0.70
N ALA A 56 1.66 -10.01 0.42
CA ALA A 56 0.53 -10.47 1.24
C ALA A 56 -0.73 -10.71 0.37
N HIS A 57 -0.86 -9.87 -0.65
CA HIS A 57 -1.87 -9.91 -1.70
C HIS A 57 -1.78 -11.12 -2.62
N SER A 58 -0.59 -11.52 -3.06
CA SER A 58 -0.43 -12.72 -3.90
C SER A 58 -0.73 -14.00 -3.12
N LEU A 59 -0.52 -13.98 -1.79
CA LEU A 59 -0.91 -15.08 -0.91
C LEU A 59 -2.44 -15.13 -0.75
N LEU A 60 -3.07 -13.98 -0.48
CA LEU A 60 -4.53 -13.86 -0.35
C LEU A 60 -5.26 -14.15 -1.66
N ALA A 61 -4.75 -13.69 -2.81
CA ALA A 61 -5.30 -14.01 -4.12
C ALA A 61 -5.22 -15.51 -4.42
N ARG A 62 -4.10 -16.18 -4.10
CA ARG A 62 -3.96 -17.64 -4.26
C ARG A 62 -4.87 -18.45 -3.32
N ILE A 63 -5.07 -17.96 -2.09
CA ILE A 63 -6.00 -18.56 -1.12
C ILE A 63 -7.44 -18.34 -1.59
N ALA A 64 -7.79 -17.14 -2.04
CA ALA A 64 -9.10 -16.84 -2.62
C ALA A 64 -9.36 -17.69 -3.87
N ASP A 65 -8.40 -17.84 -4.78
CA ASP A 65 -8.53 -18.71 -5.96
C ASP A 65 -8.74 -20.20 -5.61
N HIS A 66 -8.25 -20.64 -4.43
CA HIS A 66 -8.47 -22.01 -3.93
C HIS A 66 -9.80 -22.20 -3.18
N ILE A 67 -10.44 -21.10 -2.75
CA ILE A 67 -11.64 -21.12 -1.90
C ILE A 67 -12.88 -20.57 -2.64
N ALA A 68 -12.68 -19.78 -3.70
CA ALA A 68 -13.74 -19.02 -4.37
C ALA A 68 -14.72 -19.93 -5.12
N LYS A 69 -16.00 -19.72 -4.83
CA LYS A 69 -17.12 -20.12 -5.69
C LYS A 69 -17.30 -19.06 -6.80
N PRO A 70 -17.83 -19.43 -7.98
CA PRO A 70 -17.90 -18.56 -9.18
C PRO A 70 -18.70 -17.24 -9.06
N GLU A 71 -19.23 -16.89 -7.89
CA GLU A 71 -20.04 -15.68 -7.66
C GLU A 71 -19.47 -14.74 -6.58
N GLU A 72 -18.25 -14.98 -6.08
CA GLU A 72 -17.64 -14.10 -5.07
C GLU A 72 -17.02 -12.82 -5.69
N PRO A 73 -17.14 -11.66 -4.99
CA PRO A 73 -16.65 -10.38 -5.48
C PRO A 73 -15.13 -10.40 -5.67
N SER A 74 -14.65 -9.64 -6.66
CA SER A 74 -13.24 -9.55 -7.05
C SER A 74 -12.30 -9.48 -5.85
N THR A 75 -11.21 -10.25 -5.88
CA THR A 75 -10.17 -10.24 -4.85
C THR A 75 -9.74 -8.82 -4.48
N HIS A 76 -9.41 -8.59 -3.21
CA HIS A 76 -8.99 -7.30 -2.66
C HIS A 76 -7.85 -6.60 -3.44
N GLU A 77 -7.10 -7.34 -4.28
CA GLU A 77 -6.10 -6.80 -5.23
C GLU A 77 -6.71 -5.81 -6.25
N GLY A 78 -7.92 -6.08 -6.74
CA GLY A 78 -8.65 -5.21 -7.66
C GLY A 78 -9.15 -3.93 -6.98
N VAL A 79 -9.55 -4.03 -5.71
CA VAL A 79 -10.06 -2.92 -4.88
C VAL A 79 -8.91 -2.00 -4.43
N PHE A 80 -7.77 -2.56 -4.04
CA PHE A 80 -6.53 -1.84 -3.69
C PHE A 80 -6.05 -0.92 -4.82
N ARG A 81 -5.95 -1.46 -6.04
CA ARG A 81 -5.59 -0.65 -7.22
C ARG A 81 -6.70 0.35 -7.54
N ALA A 82 -7.96 0.04 -7.27
CA ALA A 82 -9.05 0.96 -7.56
C ALA A 82 -8.96 2.22 -6.68
N THR A 83 -8.89 2.10 -5.36
CA THR A 83 -8.87 3.28 -4.46
C THR A 83 -7.62 4.15 -4.68
N TYR A 84 -6.43 3.55 -4.67
CA TYR A 84 -5.19 4.31 -4.93
C TYR A 84 -5.15 4.93 -6.33
N ASN A 85 -5.56 4.20 -7.38
CA ASN A 85 -5.55 4.78 -8.73
C ASN A 85 -6.63 5.83 -8.91
N ALA A 86 -7.79 5.71 -8.25
CA ALA A 86 -8.84 6.73 -8.28
C ALA A 86 -8.33 8.07 -7.70
N PHE A 87 -7.52 8.03 -6.64
CA PHE A 87 -6.89 9.26 -6.13
C PHE A 87 -5.74 9.79 -7.00
N LYS A 88 -5.04 8.92 -7.73
CA LYS A 88 -3.87 9.29 -8.54
C LYS A 88 -4.24 9.79 -9.94
N HIS A 89 -5.36 9.33 -10.48
CA HIS A 89 -5.74 9.56 -11.87
C HIS A 89 -7.21 9.97 -11.97
N ALA A 90 -7.49 10.90 -12.87
CA ALA A 90 -8.84 11.13 -13.39
C ALA A 90 -8.91 10.58 -14.81
N GLY A 91 -9.92 9.75 -15.07
CA GLY A 91 -10.14 9.10 -16.36
C GLY A 91 -9.30 7.84 -16.52
N HIS A 92 -9.60 7.09 -17.59
CA HIS A 92 -8.96 5.80 -17.83
C HIS A 92 -8.88 5.54 -19.33
N GLU A 93 -7.70 5.75 -19.92
CA GLU A 93 -7.51 5.69 -21.38
C GLU A 93 -7.90 4.33 -21.99
N SER A 94 -7.44 3.23 -21.38
CA SER A 94 -7.76 1.89 -21.90
C SER A 94 -9.24 1.51 -21.81
N ARG A 95 -9.99 2.16 -20.90
CA ARG A 95 -11.45 2.03 -20.76
C ARG A 95 -12.21 3.16 -21.46
N LYS A 96 -11.49 4.09 -22.11
CA LYS A 96 -12.01 5.30 -22.77
C LYS A 96 -12.90 6.15 -21.87
N ILE A 97 -12.57 6.24 -20.58
CA ILE A 97 -13.26 7.11 -19.62
C ILE A 97 -12.57 8.48 -19.65
N ALA A 98 -13.32 9.53 -19.99
CA ALA A 98 -12.80 10.89 -19.98
C ALA A 98 -12.58 11.38 -18.53
N PRO A 99 -11.54 12.19 -18.25
CA PRO A 99 -11.31 12.72 -16.91
C PRO A 99 -12.51 13.47 -16.32
N SER A 100 -13.27 14.20 -17.15
CA SER A 100 -14.48 14.93 -16.71
C SER A 100 -15.61 14.03 -16.22
N SER A 101 -15.56 12.73 -16.52
CA SER A 101 -16.56 11.73 -16.12
C SER A 101 -16.09 10.86 -14.95
N ASP A 102 -14.92 11.16 -14.37
CA ASP A 102 -14.26 10.39 -13.32
C ASP A 102 -13.71 11.35 -12.25
N LEU A 103 -14.62 12.13 -11.68
CA LEU A 103 -14.31 13.20 -10.70
C LEU A 103 -14.78 12.86 -9.27
N GLU A 104 -15.54 11.78 -9.12
CA GLU A 104 -16.15 11.38 -7.85
C GLU A 104 -15.60 10.04 -7.39
N ILE A 105 -15.29 9.94 -6.10
CA ILE A 105 -14.81 8.72 -5.46
C ILE A 105 -15.71 8.44 -4.25
N GLN A 106 -16.27 7.25 -4.20
CA GLN A 106 -17.01 6.75 -3.04
C GLN A 106 -16.17 5.70 -2.34
N THR A 107 -15.75 5.97 -1.10
CA THR A 107 -14.88 5.07 -0.37
C THR A 107 -14.90 5.29 1.14
N GLU A 108 -14.62 4.23 1.91
CA GLU A 108 -14.47 4.25 3.36
C GLU A 108 -13.00 4.59 3.72
N LEU A 109 -12.68 5.88 3.69
CA LEU A 109 -11.29 6.40 3.76
C LEU A 109 -10.44 5.77 4.86
N ARG A 110 -10.96 5.70 6.09
CA ARG A 110 -10.24 5.13 7.23
C ARG A 110 -9.93 3.64 7.00
N ARG A 111 -10.93 2.87 6.56
CA ARG A 111 -10.79 1.43 6.33
C ARG A 111 -9.79 1.16 5.21
N GLU A 112 -9.86 1.92 4.12
CA GLU A 112 -8.92 1.78 3.01
C GLU A 112 -7.49 2.14 3.42
N ALA A 113 -7.31 3.23 4.19
CA ALA A 113 -6.00 3.61 4.71
C ALA A 113 -5.40 2.52 5.60
N ALA A 114 -6.19 1.95 6.52
CA ALA A 114 -5.78 0.85 7.39
C ALA A 114 -5.35 -0.38 6.57
N HIS A 115 -6.15 -0.78 5.58
CA HIS A 115 -5.81 -1.91 4.70
C HIS A 115 -4.51 -1.67 3.94
N MET A 116 -4.32 -0.47 3.37
CA MET A 116 -3.11 -0.15 2.61
C MET A 116 -1.86 -0.09 3.48
N LEU A 117 -1.98 0.37 4.73
CA LEU A 117 -0.88 0.34 5.70
C LEU A 117 -0.53 -1.09 6.10
N ASN A 118 -1.51 -1.93 6.42
CA ASN A 118 -1.29 -3.34 6.72
C ASN A 118 -0.59 -4.05 5.54
N ALA A 119 -1.10 -3.81 4.33
CA ALA A 119 -0.53 -4.30 3.09
C ALA A 119 0.95 -3.92 2.94
N ALA A 120 1.28 -2.64 3.10
CA ALA A 120 2.65 -2.14 3.03
C ALA A 120 3.56 -2.74 4.11
N LYS A 121 3.04 -2.86 5.34
CA LYS A 121 3.73 -3.47 6.48
C LYS A 121 4.11 -4.92 6.21
N GLU A 122 3.14 -5.73 5.76
CA GLU A 122 3.36 -7.15 5.46
C GLU A 122 4.32 -7.36 4.28
N ASP A 123 4.26 -6.52 3.25
CA ASP A 123 5.20 -6.58 2.15
C ASP A 123 6.63 -6.21 2.61
N PHE A 124 6.79 -5.21 3.49
CA PHE A 124 8.08 -4.87 4.09
C PHE A 124 8.67 -5.99 4.95
N ARG A 125 7.85 -6.65 5.78
CA ARG A 125 8.28 -7.77 6.65
C ARG A 125 8.92 -8.92 5.87
N GLN A 126 8.52 -9.09 4.61
CA GLN A 126 8.94 -10.21 3.79
C GLN A 126 10.18 -9.93 2.93
N ILE A 127 10.65 -8.69 2.86
CA ILE A 127 11.88 -8.35 2.12
C ILE A 127 13.07 -9.03 2.81
N LYS A 128 13.76 -9.90 2.08
CA LYS A 128 15.01 -10.52 2.53
C LYS A 128 16.18 -9.60 2.16
N ASP A 129 17.23 -9.62 2.98
CA ASP A 129 18.45 -8.83 2.82
C ASP A 129 18.32 -7.29 2.95
N PHE A 130 18.42 -6.82 4.18
CA PHE A 130 18.72 -5.42 4.49
C PHE A 130 20.15 -5.10 5.02
N PRO A 131 21.25 -5.85 4.77
CA PRO A 131 22.54 -5.50 5.38
C PRO A 131 23.03 -4.06 5.08
N TYR A 132 22.69 -3.53 3.90
CA TYR A 132 23.04 -2.16 3.48
C TYR A 132 21.92 -1.13 3.69
N VAL A 133 20.67 -1.57 3.85
CA VAL A 133 19.50 -0.68 3.95
C VAL A 133 19.12 -0.46 5.42
N ASN A 134 19.22 -1.48 6.29
CA ASN A 134 18.86 -1.40 7.71
C ASN A 134 19.63 -0.33 8.49
N LYS A 135 20.89 -0.05 8.12
CA LYS A 135 21.71 0.95 8.82
C LYS A 135 21.18 2.39 8.71
N HIS A 136 20.19 2.62 7.84
CA HIS A 136 19.67 3.93 7.52
C HIS A 136 18.14 4.02 7.67
N LEU A 137 17.50 2.94 8.13
CA LEU A 137 16.07 2.97 8.48
C LEU A 137 15.92 3.56 9.88
N SER A 138 14.84 4.30 10.10
CA SER A 138 14.58 4.89 11.42
C SER A 138 14.22 3.79 12.42
N GLN A 139 14.50 4.04 13.71
CA GLN A 139 14.06 3.16 14.79
C GLN A 139 12.53 3.00 14.78
N GLN A 140 11.81 4.10 14.57
CA GLN A 140 10.36 4.12 14.45
C GLN A 140 9.85 3.19 13.35
N PHE A 141 10.53 3.11 12.20
CA PHE A 141 10.15 2.17 11.15
C PHE A 141 10.21 0.72 11.66
N PHE A 142 11.28 0.32 12.35
CA PHE A 142 11.39 -1.02 12.90
C PHE A 142 10.33 -1.30 13.96
N GLU A 143 10.07 -0.36 14.87
CA GLU A 143 9.01 -0.49 15.88
C GLU A 143 7.63 -0.72 15.24
N LEU A 144 7.33 -0.01 14.15
CA LEU A 144 6.06 -0.16 13.42
C LEU A 144 5.97 -1.46 12.62
N ILE A 145 7.08 -1.92 12.05
CA ILE A 145 7.12 -3.19 11.31
C ILE A 145 7.09 -4.37 12.27
N ASP A 146 7.72 -4.30 13.44
CA ASP A 146 7.79 -5.40 14.39
C ASP A 146 6.56 -5.49 15.30
N SER A 147 5.72 -4.45 15.38
CA SER A 147 4.51 -4.50 16.20
C SER A 147 3.49 -5.51 15.67
N ASP A 148 2.91 -6.35 16.53
CA ASP A 148 1.85 -7.28 16.11
C ASP A 148 0.49 -6.58 15.88
N GLU A 149 0.38 -5.31 16.25
CA GLU A 149 -0.82 -4.52 16.01
C GLU A 149 -0.99 -4.21 14.52
N GLY A 150 -2.12 -4.65 13.97
CA GLY A 150 -2.61 -4.25 12.66
C GLY A 150 -3.42 -2.96 12.75
N TYR A 151 -3.56 -2.29 11.62
CA TYR A 151 -4.46 -1.14 11.49
C TYR A 151 -5.90 -1.62 11.35
N ALA A 152 -6.81 -1.10 12.19
CA ALA A 152 -8.24 -1.44 12.23
C ALA A 152 -9.09 -0.39 11.52
#